data_AF-X1N3R8-F1
#
_entry.id   AF-X1N3R8-F1
#
_cell.length_a   1.000
_cell.length_b   1.000
_cell.length_c   1.000
_cell.angle_alpha   90.00
_cell.angle_beta   90.00
_cell.angle_gamma   90.00
#
_symmetry.space_group_name_H-M   'P 1'
#
loop_
_entity.id
_entity.type
_entity.pdbx_description
1 polymer ?
#
loop_
_entity_poly.entity_id
_entity_poly.type
_entity_poly.pdbx_seq_one_letter_code
_entity_poly.pdbx_strand_id
1 'polypeptide(L)' 'MTTELIFGMMGGLGLFLYGMQLLSDGLQKVTGDRIQKIMELLTNKPVMGVATGTLLTSIIQSSSATGVITVGLVNAG' A
#
# COMPACT_ATOMS: atom_id res chain seq x y z
N MET A 1 -9.53 21.17 26.60
CA MET A 1 -8.34 20.34 26.33
C MET A 1 -8.72 18.95 25.81
N THR A 2 -9.61 18.22 26.47
CA THR A 2 -10.09 16.89 26.01
C THR A 2 -10.97 16.95 24.75
N THR A 3 -11.84 17.95 24.62
CA THR A 3 -12.70 18.12 23.43
C THR A 3 -11.90 18.39 22.15
N GLU A 4 -10.91 19.29 22.21
CA GLU A 4 -9.96 19.56 21.11
C GLU A 4 -9.24 18.28 20.65
N LEU A 5 -8.84 17.44 21.60
CA LEU A 5 -8.14 16.18 21.31
C LEU A 5 -9.05 15.18 20.59
N ILE A 6 -10.31 15.06 21.03
CA ILE A 6 -11.30 14.17 20.40
C ILE A 6 -11.62 14.63 18.97
N PHE A 7 -11.85 15.94 18.77
CA PHE A 7 -12.10 16.48 17.43
C PHE A 7 -10.87 16.33 16.51
N GLY A 8 -9.66 16.59 17.03
CA GLY A 8 -8.41 16.39 16.28
C GLY A 8 -8.18 14.93 15.90
N MET A 9 -8.46 13.99 16.81
CA MET A 9 -8.36 12.55 16.53
C MET A 9 -9.40 12.09 15.51
N MET A 10 -10.66 12.52 15.62
CA MET A 10 -11.70 12.16 14.65
C MET A 10 -11.42 12.76 13.26
N GLY A 11 -10.98 14.02 13.19
CA GLY A 11 -10.59 14.65 11.93
C GLY A 11 -9.36 13.98 11.30
N GLY A 12 -8.35 13.68 12.11
CA GLY A 12 -7.14 12.96 11.68
C GLY A 12 -7.45 11.55 11.19
N LEU A 13 -8.29 10.81 11.90
CA LEU A 13 -8.76 9.47 11.49
C LEU A 13 -9.59 9.53 10.20
N GLY A 14 -10.49 10.50 10.06
CA GLY A 14 -11.29 10.68 8.85
C GLY A 14 -10.42 10.93 7.62
N LEU A 15 -9.44 11.84 7.73
CA LEU A 15 -8.47 12.11 6.66
C LEU A 15 -7.56 10.91 6.37
N PHE A 16 -7.14 10.19 7.41
CA PHE A 16 -6.33 8.98 7.25
C PHE A 16 -7.07 7.87 6.50
N LEU A 17 -8.31 7.57 6.88
CA LEU A 17 -9.15 6.58 6.22
C LEU A 17 -9.44 6.97 4.76
N TYR A 18 -9.75 8.24 4.51
CA TYR A 18 -9.93 8.75 3.15
C TYR A 18 -8.65 8.63 2.31
N GLY A 19 -7.49 8.97 2.88
CA GLY A 19 -6.19 8.80 2.24
C GLY A 19 -5.89 7.33 1.90
N MET A 20 -6.22 6.39 2.79
CA MET A 20 -6.09 4.95 2.51
C MET A 20 -7.00 4.50 1.38
N GLN A 21 -8.23 5.01 1.30
CA GLN A 21 -9.15 4.70 0.20
C GLN A 21 -8.63 5.24 -1.14
N LEU A 22 -8.11 6.48 -1.15
CA LEU A 22 -7.49 7.08 -2.33
C LEU A 22 -6.25 6.30 -2.80
N LEU A 23 -5.44 5.79 -1.86
CA LEU A 23 -4.31 4.93 -2.17
C LEU A 23 -4.75 3.57 -2.70
N SER A 24 -5.83 2.98 -2.19
CA SER A 24 -6.42 1.75 -2.72
C SER A 24 -6.86 1.94 -4.17
N ASP A 25 -7.60 3.01 -4.48
CA ASP A 25 -8.07 3.30 -5.84
C ASP A 25 -6.92 3.64 -6.80
N GLY A 26 -5.93 4.38 -6.32
CA GLY A 26 -4.70 4.70 -7.04
C GLY A 26 -3.88 3.45 -7.33
N LEU A 27 -3.75 2.56 -6.35
CA LEU A 27 -3.14 1.26 -6.53
C LEU A 27 -3.93 0.44 -7.54
N GLN A 28 -5.26 0.33 -7.43
CA GLN A 28 -6.11 -0.41 -8.38
C GLN A 28 -5.93 0.07 -9.83
N LYS A 29 -5.77 1.38 -10.05
CA LYS A 29 -5.44 1.96 -11.36
C LYS A 29 -4.02 1.63 -11.84
N VAL A 30 -3.07 1.49 -10.92
CA VAL A 30 -1.66 1.17 -11.22
C VAL A 30 -1.45 -0.34 -11.33
N THR A 31 -2.22 -1.16 -10.61
CA THR A 31 -2.13 -2.63 -10.53
C THR A 31 -2.71 -3.38 -11.72
N GLY A 32 -3.17 -2.69 -12.76
CA GLY A 32 -3.45 -3.30 -14.06
C GLY A 32 -2.20 -3.93 -14.71
N ASP A 33 -2.15 -4.02 -16.04
CA ASP A 33 -1.13 -4.75 -16.83
C ASP A 33 0.35 -4.54 -16.41
N ARG A 34 0.69 -3.40 -15.79
CA ARG A 34 2.04 -3.10 -15.32
C ARG A 34 2.44 -3.86 -14.05
N ILE A 35 1.59 -3.94 -13.02
CA ILE A 35 1.95 -4.73 -11.84
C ILE A 35 1.85 -6.22 -12.14
N GLN A 36 0.94 -6.63 -13.02
CA GLN A 36 0.87 -8.03 -13.48
C GLN A 36 2.18 -8.46 -14.18
N LYS A 37 2.72 -7.63 -15.09
CA LYS A 37 4.05 -7.86 -15.70
C LYS A 37 5.21 -7.82 -14.71
N ILE A 38 5.17 -6.92 -13.72
CA ILE A 38 6.17 -6.90 -12.65
C ILE A 38 6.10 -8.20 -11.85
N MET A 39 4.91 -8.66 -11.47
CA MET A 39 4.71 -9.93 -10.78
C MET A 39 5.19 -11.13 -11.63
N GLU A 40 4.90 -11.16 -12.93
CA GLU A 40 5.43 -12.20 -13.84
C GLU A 40 6.97 -12.19 -13.93
N LEU A 41 7.61 -11.01 -13.97
CA LEU A 41 9.06 -10.86 -13.97
C LEU A 41 9.67 -11.28 -12.62
N LEU A 42 8.96 -11.05 -11.52
CA LEU A 42 9.36 -11.44 -10.18
C LEU A 42 9.22 -12.94 -9.92
N THR A 43 8.22 -13.60 -10.51
CA THR A 43 7.97 -15.03 -10.35
C THR A 43 8.83 -15.90 -11.27
N ASN A 44 9.30 -15.37 -12.41
CA ASN A 44 10.09 -16.13 -13.39
C ASN A 44 11.44 -16.66 -12.84
N LYS A 45 12.01 -16.02 -11.81
CA LYS A 45 13.21 -16.51 -11.11
C LYS A 45 13.09 -16.25 -9.60
N PRO A 46 13.04 -17.30 -8.75
CA PRO A 46 12.87 -17.13 -7.30
C PRO A 46 13.94 -16.22 -6.66
N VAL A 47 15.17 -16.24 -7.17
CA VAL A 47 16.26 -15.35 -6.71
C VAL A 47 15.99 -13.87 -7.03
N MET A 48 15.41 -13.56 -8.20
CA MET A 48 15.03 -12.20 -8.59
C MET A 48 13.82 -11.70 -7.79
N GLY A 49 12.87 -12.59 -7.50
CA GLY A 49 11.74 -12.29 -6.62
C GLY A 49 12.19 -11.89 -5.22
N VAL A 50 13.13 -12.63 -4.62
CA VAL A 50 13.71 -12.30 -3.31
C VAL A 50 14.48 -10.97 -3.36
N ALA A 51 15.34 -10.75 -4.35
CA ALA A 51 16.13 -9.52 -4.46
C ALA A 51 15.25 -8.28 -4.62
N THR A 52 14.22 -8.35 -5.46
CA THR A 52 13.33 -7.22 -5.71
C THR A 52 12.36 -6.99 -4.56
N GLY A 53 11.84 -8.07 -3.94
CA GLY A 53 11.01 -7.96 -2.73
C GLY A 53 11.79 -7.35 -1.56
N THR A 54 13.07 -7.69 -1.42
CA THR A 54 13.98 -7.10 -0.42
C THR A 54 14.22 -5.61 -0.70
N LEU A 55 14.49 -5.24 -1.95
CA LEU A 55 14.65 -3.84 -2.36
C LEU A 55 13.36 -3.03 -2.13
N LEU A 56 12.22 -3.54 -2.56
CA LEU A 56 10.91 -2.91 -2.33
C LEU A 56 10.64 -2.74 -0.83
N THR A 57 10.88 -3.76 -0.01
CA THR A 57 10.70 -3.67 1.45
C THR A 57 11.64 -2.64 2.08
N SER A 58 12.89 -2.60 1.62
CA SER A 58 13.89 -1.62 2.11
C SER A 58 13.50 -0.18 1.79
N ILE A 59 12.85 0.06 0.65
CA ILE A 59 12.37 1.38 0.22
C ILE A 59 11.06 1.73 0.93
N ILE A 60 10.14 0.77 1.06
CA ILE A 60 8.79 1.01 1.55
C ILE A 60 8.73 1.16 3.07
N GLN A 61 9.75 0.67 3.83
CA GLN A 61 10.09 0.76 5.28
C GLN A 61 8.99 1.13 6.32
N SER A 62 8.11 2.06 6.01
CA SER A 62 6.85 2.35 6.68
C SER A 62 5.92 1.14 6.71
N SER A 63 5.68 0.62 7.92
CA SER A 63 4.66 -0.38 8.21
C SER A 63 3.25 0.06 7.77
N SER A 64 2.95 1.37 7.76
CA SER A 64 1.69 1.92 7.26
C SER A 64 1.57 1.82 5.73
N ALA A 65 2.66 2.08 5.00
CA ALA A 65 2.67 1.97 3.54
C ALA A 65 2.49 0.51 3.09
N THR A 66 3.16 -0.43 3.76
CA THR A 66 2.99 -1.88 3.53
C THR A 66 1.55 -2.33 3.79
N GLY A 67 0.90 -1.79 4.83
CA GLY A 67 -0.51 -2.08 5.13
C GLY A 67 -1.45 -1.66 4.01
N VAL A 68 -1.28 -0.45 3.48
CA VAL A 68 -2.09 0.07 2.37
C VAL A 68 -1.91 -0.76 1.09
N ILE A 69 -0.68 -1.15 0.77
CA ILE A 69 -0.38 -1.99 -0.40
C ILE A 69 -1.05 -3.35 -0.26
N THR A 70 -0.99 -3.96 0.94
CA THR A 70 -1.63 -5.25 1.22
C THR A 70 -3.14 -5.16 1.04
N VAL A 71 -3.79 -4.13 1.60
CA VAL A 71 -5.24 -3.92 1.45
C VAL A 71 -5.61 -3.72 -0.02
N GLY A 72 -4.85 -2.91 -0.77
CA GLY A 72 -5.09 -2.67 -2.19
C GLY A 72 -4.92 -3.94 -3.05
N LEU A 73 -3.99 -4.83 -2.70
CA LEU A 73 -3.81 -6.12 -3.38
C LEU A 73 -4.95 -7.10 -3.09
N VAL A 74 -5.46 -7.15 -1.85
CA VAL A 74 -6.58 -8.03 -1.48
C VAL A 74 -7.89 -7.57 -2.14
N ASN A 75 -8.09 -6.26 -2.33
CA ASN A 75 -9.26 -5.70 -2.99
C ASN A 75 -9.18 -5.74 -4.54
N ALA A 76 -8.02 -6.07 -5.11
CA ALA A 76 -7.79 -6.18 -6.55
C ALA A 76 -7.94 -7.63 -7.08
N GLY A 77 -8.11 -8.61 -6.18
CA GLY A 77 -8.59 -9.96 -6.50
C GLY A 77 -10.09 -10.07 -6.31
#